data_AF-A0A9P6TES2-F1
#
_entry.id   AF-A0A9P6TES2-F1
#
_cell.length_a   1.000
_cell.length_b   1.000
_cell.length_c   1.000
_cell.angle_alpha   90.00
_cell.angle_beta   90.00
_cell.angle_gamma   90.00
#
_symmetry.space_group_name_H-M   'P 1'
#
loop_
_entity.id
_entity.type
_entity.pdbx_description
1 polymer ?
#
loop_
_entity_poly.entity_id
_entity_poly.type
_entity_poly.pdbx_seq_one_letter_code
_entity_poly.pdbx_strand_id
1 'polypeptide(L)' 'MRANILKVLHSCTGRQKVNHNLYPPQGKLVRLPVPERPWSSLGVDFIVKPLLSDGFDSMIVVINHYSKGAHFISAEVS' A
#
# COMPACT_ATOMS: atom_id res chain seq x y z
N MET A 1 39.32 17.15 4.21
CA MET A 1 38.47 17.77 3.16
C MET A 1 37.00 17.35 3.27
N ARG A 2 36.66 16.05 3.20
CA ARG A 2 35.27 15.54 3.24
C ARG A 2 34.46 15.95 4.50
N ALA A 3 35.06 15.93 5.68
CA ALA A 3 34.39 16.32 6.93
C ALA A 3 33.95 17.80 6.96
N ASN A 4 34.74 18.69 6.37
CA ASN A 4 34.42 20.12 6.29
C ASN A 4 33.24 20.38 5.35
N ILE A 5 33.14 19.61 4.27
CA ILE A 5 32.01 19.70 3.32
C ILE A 5 30.72 19.28 4.01
N LEU A 6 30.73 18.16 4.75
CA LEU A 6 29.55 17.71 5.49
C LEU A 6 29.11 18.73 6.55
N LYS A 7 30.07 19.34 7.26
CA LYS A 7 29.77 20.38 8.26
C LYS A 7 29.03 21.58 7.68
N VAL A 8 29.41 22.03 6.48
CA VAL A 8 28.74 23.13 5.76
C VAL A 8 27.35 22.72 5.27
N LEU A 9 27.19 21.49 4.79
CA LEU A 9 25.89 20.96 4.36
C LEU A 9 24.89 20.84 5.54
N HIS A 10 25.40 20.51 6.73
CA HIS A 10 24.61 20.35 7.96
C HIS A 10 24.41 21.66 8.74
N SER A 11 25.15 22.74 8.43
CA SER A 11 24.96 24.04 9.09
C SER A 11 23.94 24.93 8.37
N CYS A 12 23.66 24.66 7.09
CA CYS A 12 22.66 25.42 6.33
C CYS A 12 21.23 24.97 6.68
N THR A 13 20.51 25.79 7.44
CA THR A 13 19.12 25.54 7.85
C THR A 13 18.12 25.60 6.70
N GLY A 14 18.34 26.48 5.71
CA GLY A 14 17.50 26.58 4.52
C GLY A 14 17.52 25.30 3.68
N ARG A 15 18.71 24.72 3.47
CA ARG A 15 18.87 23.46 2.73
C ARG A 15 18.23 22.28 3.46
N GLN A 16 18.35 22.20 4.79
CA GLN A 16 17.76 21.12 5.59
C GLN A 16 16.23 21.12 5.57
N LYS A 17 15.60 22.30 5.51
CA LYS A 17 14.14 22.40 5.39
C LYS A 17 13.60 21.93 4.03
N VAL A 18 14.36 22.19 2.96
CA VAL A 18 13.98 21.79 1.59
C VAL A 18 14.39 20.35 1.27
N ASN A 19 15.49 19.88 1.87
CA ASN A 19 15.99 18.50 1.75
C ASN A 19 15.72 17.71 3.02
N HIS A 20 14.48 17.76 3.52
CA HIS A 20 14.05 16.76 4.48
C HIS A 20 14.06 15.40 3.76
N ASN A 21 14.46 14.33 4.45
CA ASN A 21 14.36 13.00 3.88
C ASN A 21 12.86 12.66 3.74
N LEU A 22 12.30 12.84 2.54
CA LEU A 22 10.88 12.62 2.24
C LEU A 22 10.46 11.17 2.42
N TYR A 23 11.44 10.27 2.52
CA TYR A 23 11.21 8.87 2.76
C TYR A 23 11.52 8.57 4.23
N PRO A 24 10.49 8.32 5.06
CA PRO A 24 10.74 7.68 6.34
C PRO A 24 11.50 6.36 6.11
N PRO A 25 12.26 5.86 7.10
CA PRO A 25 12.85 4.53 6.99
C PRO A 25 11.74 3.56 6.60
N GLN A 26 11.91 2.88 5.48
CA GLN A 26 10.93 1.92 4.99
C GLN A 26 10.75 0.88 6.09
N GLY A 27 9.56 0.84 6.68
CA GLY A 27 9.23 -0.15 7.70
C GLY A 27 9.45 -1.55 7.13
N LYS A 28 9.87 -2.50 7.98
CA LYS A 28 10.02 -3.88 7.56
C LYS A 28 8.65 -4.43 7.17
N LEU A 29 8.41 -4.63 5.87
CA LEU A 29 7.22 -5.34 5.41
C LEU A 29 7.32 -6.80 5.86
N VAL A 30 6.51 -7.18 6.85
CA VAL A 30 6.39 -8.57 7.31
C VAL A 30 5.20 -9.20 6.60
N ARG A 31 5.41 -10.38 6.02
CA ARG A 31 4.30 -11.13 5.40
C ARG A 31 3.33 -11.58 6.48
N LEU A 32 2.04 -11.56 6.16
CA LEU A 32 1.03 -12.20 7.00
C LEU A 32 1.31 -13.72 7.08
N PRO A 33 1.14 -14.34 8.25
CA PRO A 33 1.23 -15.79 8.38
C PRO A 33 0.18 -16.46 7.49
N VAL A 34 0.52 -17.63 6.96
CA VAL A 34 -0.46 -18.43 6.21
C VAL A 34 -1.50 -18.97 7.20
N PRO A 35 -2.80 -18.80 6.94
CA PRO A 35 -3.84 -19.34 7.82
C PRO A 35 -3.78 -20.88 7.85
N GLU A 36 -4.26 -21.50 8.93
CA GLU A 36 -4.27 -22.96 9.05
C GLU A 36 -5.46 -23.63 8.33
N ARG A 37 -6.54 -22.88 8.11
CA ARG A 37 -7.80 -23.39 7.60
C ARG A 37 -8.34 -22.49 6.47
N PRO A 38 -8.99 -23.06 5.45
CA PRO A 38 -9.74 -22.27 4.49
C PRO A 38 -10.72 -21.32 5.19
N TRP A 39 -10.88 -20.10 4.65
CA TRP A 39 -11.86 -19.11 5.14
C TRP A 39 -11.61 -18.53 6.54
N SER A 40 -10.51 -18.90 7.22
CA SER A 40 -10.21 -18.37 8.56
C SER A 40 -9.54 -16.99 8.53
N SER A 41 -9.11 -16.52 7.36
CA SER A 41 -8.57 -15.17 7.15
C SER A 41 -8.91 -14.71 5.75
N LEU A 42 -9.53 -13.53 5.65
CA LEU A 42 -10.03 -12.96 4.42
C LEU A 42 -9.45 -11.54 4.25
N GLY A 43 -9.06 -11.21 3.02
CA GLY A 43 -8.86 -9.83 2.58
C GLY A 43 -10.10 -9.36 1.85
N VAL A 44 -10.51 -8.12 2.07
CA VAL A 44 -11.61 -7.48 1.34
C VAL A 44 -11.09 -6.16 0.77
N ASP A 45 -11.30 -5.94 -0.51
CA ASP A 45 -10.94 -4.72 -1.20
C ASP A 45 -12.06 -4.30 -2.18
N PHE A 46 -12.02 -3.06 -2.64
CA PHE A 46 -13.00 -2.49 -3.56
C PHE A 46 -12.30 -1.94 -4.78
N ILE A 47 -12.71 -2.40 -5.96
CA ILE A 47 -12.35 -1.76 -7.22
C ILE A 47 -13.51 -0.88 -7.63
N VAL A 48 -13.30 0.42 -7.62
CA VAL A 48 -14.31 1.44 -7.97
C VAL A 48 -13.95 2.10 -9.29
N LYS A 49 -14.96 2.46 -10.08
CA LYS A 49 -14.83 3.15 -11.37
C LYS A 49 -13.94 2.41 -12.40
N PRO A 50 -14.04 1.08 -12.58
CA PRO A 50 -13.56 0.48 -13.82
C PRO A 50 -14.44 0.95 -14.99
N LEU A 51 -14.04 0.60 -16.22
CA LEU A 51 -14.97 0.69 -17.35
C LEU A 51 -16.23 -0.13 -17.00
N LEU A 52 -17.41 0.43 -17.29
CA LEU A 52 -18.70 -0.22 -17.00
C LEU A 52 -18.69 -1.66 -17.54
N SER A 53 -18.96 -2.61 -16.65
CA SER A 53 -19.10 -4.02 -16.98
C SER A 53 -20.49 -4.45 -16.58
N ASP A 54 -21.31 -4.83 -17.56
CA ASP A 54 -22.69 -5.30 -17.34
C ASP A 54 -23.55 -4.33 -16.50
N GLY A 55 -23.34 -3.02 -16.69
CA GLY A 55 -24.06 -1.97 -15.96
C GLY A 55 -23.53 -1.68 -14.55
N PHE A 56 -22.52 -2.41 -14.07
CA PHE A 56 -21.87 -2.15 -12.78
C PHE A 56 -20.61 -1.32 -12.93
N ASP A 57 -20.40 -0.40 -11.99
CA ASP A 57 -19.28 0.54 -11.93
C ASP A 57 -18.30 0.24 -10.79
N SER A 58 -18.48 -0.89 -10.11
CA SER A 58 -17.59 -1.32 -9.04
C SER A 58 -17.69 -2.82 -8.78
N MET A 59 -16.74 -3.32 -8.02
CA MET A 59 -16.69 -4.72 -7.61
C MET A 59 -16.01 -4.85 -6.24
N ILE A 60 -16.55 -5.76 -5.43
CA ILE A 60 -15.96 -6.20 -4.16
C ILE A 60 -15.07 -7.40 -4.46
N VAL A 61 -13.83 -7.34 -3.99
CA VAL A 61 -12.84 -8.41 -4.12
C VAL A 61 -12.66 -9.06 -2.74
N VAL A 62 -13.01 -10.33 -2.63
CA VAL A 62 -12.79 -11.12 -1.40
C VAL A 62 -11.70 -12.15 -1.66
N ILE A 63 -10.59 -12.06 -0.93
CA ILE A 63 -9.44 -12.94 -1.07
C ILE A 63 -9.38 -13.89 0.12
N ASN A 64 -9.40 -15.19 -0.14
CA ASN A 64 -9.11 -16.20 0.88
C ASN A 64 -7.58 -16.30 1.06
N HIS A 65 -7.06 -15.88 2.22
CA HIS A 65 -5.61 -15.87 2.46
C HIS A 65 -4.99 -17.27 2.51
N TYR A 66 -5.78 -18.33 2.75
CA TYR A 66 -5.34 -19.72 2.72
C TYR A 66 -5.05 -20.19 1.29
N SER A 67 -6.05 -20.14 0.41
CA SER A 67 -5.96 -20.65 -0.97
C SER A 67 -5.40 -19.63 -1.96
N LYS A 68 -5.37 -18.34 -1.60
CA LYS A 68 -5.16 -17.20 -2.52
C LYS A 68 -6.23 -17.07 -3.61
N GLY A 69 -7.36 -17.76 -3.46
CA GLY A 69 -8.51 -17.59 -4.35
C GLY A 69 -9.21 -16.25 -4.11
N ALA A 70 -9.71 -15.65 -5.19
CA ALA A 70 -10.46 -14.41 -5.17
C ALA A 70 -11.91 -14.65 -5.62
N HIS A 71 -12.86 -14.05 -4.91
CA HIS A 71 -14.26 -13.95 -5.29
C HIS A 71 -14.55 -12.51 -5.68
N PHE A 72 -15.16 -12.32 -6.86
CA PHE A 72 -15.54 -11.04 -7.39
C PHE A 72 -17.05 -10.91 -7.34
N ILE A 73 -17.53 -9.84 -6.71
CA ILE A 73 -18.95 -9.54 -6.56
C ILE A 73 -19.20 -8.19 -7.20
N SER A 74 -20.08 -8.12 -8.20
CA SER A 74 -20.44 -6.85 -8.83
C SER A 74 -21.16 -5.94 -7.83
N ALA A 75 -20.86 -4.64 -7.91
CA ALA A 75 -21.46 -3.63 -7.05
C ALA A 75 -21.75 -2.37 -7.87
N GLU A 76 -22.69 -1.57 -7.38
CA GLU A 76 -23.01 -0.25 -7.94
C GLU A 76 -22.76 0.78 -6.83
N VAL A 77 -21.92 1.77 -7.10
CA VAL A 77 -21.72 2.91 -6.20
C VAL A 77 -22.65 4.02 -6.68
N SER A 78 -23.84 4.12 -6.06
CA SER A 78 -24.78 5.24 -6.29
C SER A 78 -24.15 6.62 -6.10
#